data_AF-A0A644ZI40-F1
#
_entry.id   AF-A0A644ZI40-F1
#
_cell.length_a   1.000
_cell.length_b   1.000
_cell.length_c   1.000
_cell.angle_alpha   90.00
_cell.angle_beta   90.00
_cell.angle_gamma   90.00
#
_symmetry.space_group_name_H-M   'P 1'
#
loop_
_entity.id
_entity.type
_entity.pdbx_description
1 polymer ?
#
loop_
_entity_poly.entity_id
_entity_poly.type
_entity_poly.pdbx_seq_one_letter_code
_entity_poly.pdbx_strand_id
1 'polypeptide(L)'
;MLNNKLGITNQVELAKAEERISKANAKRLYDSGDINDLEIGTYKGLADIHNYLFADIYDFAGKTRTVNISNGNFRFAPVMYLEVSLNHIDSMPQSAIEEIVAKYVEMNIAHPFRE
;
A
#
# COMPACT_ATOMS: atom_id res chain seq x y z
N MET A 1 -9.23 -16.33 -3.91
CA MET A 1 -8.07 -16.17 -3.00
C MET A 1 -7.01 -15.41 -3.76
N LEU A 2 -6.25 -14.54 -3.11
CA LEU A 2 -5.12 -13.89 -3.76
C LEU A 2 -3.99 -14.90 -3.92
N ASN A 3 -3.35 -14.89 -5.09
CA ASN A 3 -2.17 -15.71 -5.31
C ASN A 3 -1.05 -15.16 -4.43
N ASN A 4 -0.52 -16.01 -3.56
CA ASN A 4 0.61 -15.70 -2.68
C ASN A 4 1.81 -16.59 -3.05
N LYS A 5 3.01 -16.07 -2.83
CA LYS A 5 4.29 -16.77 -3.07
C LYS A 5 4.50 -17.97 -2.13
N LEU A 6 3.73 -18.05 -1.05
CA LEU A 6 3.86 -19.08 -0.02
C LEU A 6 3.12 -20.38 -0.39
N GLY A 7 2.30 -20.37 -1.44
CA GLY A 7 1.48 -21.51 -1.85
C GLY A 7 0.39 -21.90 -0.84
N ILE A 8 0.06 -21.01 0.10
CA ILE A 8 -0.93 -21.28 1.16
C ILE A 8 -2.34 -21.06 0.62
N THR A 9 -3.21 -22.04 0.79
CA THR A 9 -4.62 -22.01 0.33
C THR A 9 -5.63 -21.88 1.48
N ASN A 10 -5.23 -22.19 2.71
CA ASN A 10 -6.05 -21.97 3.89
C ASN A 10 -5.99 -20.50 4.32
N GLN A 11 -7.13 -19.81 4.36
CA GLN A 11 -7.18 -18.37 4.66
C GLN A 11 -6.69 -18.02 6.07
N VAL A 12 -6.93 -18.87 7.06
CA VAL A 12 -6.49 -18.61 8.44
C VAL A 12 -4.97 -18.79 8.56
N GLU A 13 -4.42 -19.79 7.89
CA GLU A 13 -2.97 -19.99 7.85
C GLU A 13 -2.27 -18.88 7.07
N LEU A 14 -2.87 -18.45 5.96
CA LEU A 14 -2.37 -17.35 5.13
C LEU A 14 -2.32 -16.04 5.93
N ALA A 15 -3.41 -15.66 6.60
CA ALA A 15 -3.46 -14.44 7.42
C ALA A 15 -2.40 -14.43 8.54
N LYS A 16 -2.16 -15.57 9.20
CA LYS A 16 -1.09 -15.71 10.21
C LYS A 16 0.31 -15.57 9.60
N ALA A 17 0.52 -16.13 8.41
CA ALA A 17 1.79 -16.04 7.71
C ALA A 17 2.07 -14.60 7.24
N GLU A 18 1.07 -13.94 6.66
CA GLU A 18 1.09 -12.54 6.25
C GLU A 18 1.45 -11.63 7.41
N GLU A 19 0.74 -11.74 8.53
CA GLU A 19 1.00 -10.95 9.73
C GLU A 19 2.43 -11.14 10.23
N ARG A 20 2.88 -12.39 10.36
CA ARG A 20 4.22 -12.70 10.88
C ARG A 20 5.32 -12.14 9.98
N ILE A 21 5.21 -12.33 8.66
CA ILE A 21 6.23 -11.91 7.69
C ILE A 21 6.23 -10.38 7.56
N SER A 22 5.07 -9.77 7.36
CA SER A 22 4.97 -8.30 7.20
C SER A 22 5.42 -7.55 8.46
N LYS A 23 5.10 -8.02 9.68
CA LYS A 23 5.61 -7.42 10.92
C LYS A 23 7.12 -7.59 11.10
N ALA A 24 7.68 -8.74 10.72
CA ALA A 24 9.14 -8.93 10.74
C ALA A 24 9.83 -7.97 9.74
N ASN A 25 9.24 -7.79 8.56
CA ASN A 25 9.70 -6.83 7.55
C ASN A 25 9.57 -5.38 8.02
N ALA A 26 8.46 -5.01 8.67
CA ALA A 26 8.27 -3.68 9.27
C ALA A 26 9.32 -3.39 10.36
N LYS A 27 9.59 -4.38 11.23
CA LYS A 27 10.64 -4.27 12.23
C LYS A 27 11.99 -4.04 11.57
N ARG A 28 12.33 -4.81 10.52
CA ARG A 28 13.58 -4.63 9.78
C ARG A 28 13.68 -3.25 9.12
N LEU A 29 12.61 -2.77 8.49
CA LEU A 29 12.53 -1.44 7.87
C LEU A 29 12.88 -0.33 8.87
N TYR A 30 12.39 -0.46 10.10
CA TYR A 30 12.66 0.50 11.17
C TYR A 30 14.07 0.33 11.77
N ASP A 31 14.43 -0.88 12.21
CA ASP A 31 15.67 -1.16 12.93
C ASP A 31 16.93 -0.94 12.06
N SER A 32 16.81 -1.12 10.74
CA SER A 32 17.90 -0.87 9.78
C SER A 32 18.14 0.62 9.51
N GLY A 33 17.13 1.47 9.74
CA GLY A 33 17.14 2.86 9.33
C GLY A 33 16.69 3.10 7.88
N ASP A 34 16.41 2.05 7.09
CA ASP A 34 15.94 2.13 5.69
C ASP A 34 14.70 3.04 5.56
N ILE A 35 13.86 3.11 6.61
CA ILE A 35 12.68 3.98 6.65
C ILE A 35 13.01 5.47 6.44
N ASN A 36 14.22 5.91 6.79
CA ASN A 36 14.64 7.31 6.68
C ASN A 36 15.04 7.72 5.25
N ASP A 37 15.31 6.74 4.38
CA ASP A 37 15.70 6.98 2.99
C ASP A 37 14.50 6.99 2.03
N LEU A 38 13.29 6.69 2.55
CA LEU A 38 12.07 6.67 1.76
C LEU A 38 11.56 8.07 1.46
N GLU A 39 11.05 8.27 0.24
CA GLU A 39 10.48 9.55 -0.17
C GLU A 39 9.21 9.87 0.63
N ILE A 40 9.13 11.07 1.21
CA ILE A 40 8.04 11.46 2.10
C ILE A 40 6.91 12.10 1.30
N GLY A 41 5.70 11.58 1.46
CA GLY A 41 4.48 12.21 0.94
C GLY A 41 4.20 11.94 -0.54
N THR A 42 4.84 10.94 -1.14
CA THR A 42 4.59 10.54 -2.54
C THR A 42 4.11 9.09 -2.63
N TYR A 43 3.45 8.76 -3.75
CA TYR A 43 3.10 7.40 -4.10
C TYR A 43 4.33 6.51 -4.21
N LYS A 44 5.45 7.04 -4.70
CA LYS A 44 6.71 6.29 -4.78
C LYS A 44 7.15 5.80 -3.40
N GLY A 45 7.21 6.66 -2.39
CA GLY A 45 7.54 6.25 -1.02
C GLY A 45 6.55 5.23 -0.47
N LEU A 46 5.25 5.42 -0.73
CA LEU A 46 4.22 4.46 -0.31
C LEU A 46 4.37 3.09 -1.00
N ALA A 47 4.70 3.06 -2.30
CA ALA A 47 4.95 1.85 -3.06
C ALA A 47 6.20 1.13 -2.56
N ASP A 48 7.24 1.87 -2.20
CA ASP A 48 8.47 1.33 -1.61
C ASP A 48 8.17 0.73 -0.22
N ILE A 49 7.36 1.38 0.64
CA ILE A 49 6.87 0.80 1.92
C ILE A 49 6.10 -0.50 1.66
N HIS A 50 5.11 -0.47 0.76
CA HIS A 50 4.29 -1.64 0.48
C HIS A 50 5.13 -2.80 -0.07
N ASN A 51 6.08 -2.52 -0.95
CA ASN A 51 7.02 -3.54 -1.42
C ASN A 51 7.84 -4.12 -0.27
N TYR A 52 8.40 -3.27 0.59
CA TYR A 52 9.23 -3.70 1.72
C TYR A 52 8.47 -4.67 2.65
N LEU A 53 7.20 -4.39 2.91
CA LEU A 53 6.37 -5.21 3.80
C LEU A 53 5.95 -6.53 3.16
N PHE A 54 5.58 -6.52 1.87
CA PHE A 54 4.83 -7.61 1.24
C PHE A 54 5.56 -8.34 0.10
N ALA A 55 6.80 -7.97 -0.26
CA ALA A 55 7.53 -8.58 -1.36
C ALA A 55 7.68 -10.10 -1.25
N ASP A 56 7.81 -10.66 -0.05
CA ASP A 56 7.94 -12.11 0.17
C ASP A 56 6.58 -12.84 0.13
N ILE A 57 5.47 -12.09 0.14
CA ILE A 57 4.11 -12.62 0.20
C ILE A 57 3.45 -12.53 -1.19
N TYR A 58 3.64 -11.41 -1.91
CA TYR A 58 2.90 -11.09 -3.13
C TYR A 58 3.79 -10.68 -4.31
N ASP A 59 3.49 -11.17 -5.51
CA ASP A 59 4.16 -10.77 -6.76
C ASP A 59 3.85 -9.32 -7.20
N PHE A 60 2.75 -8.79 -6.67
CA PHE A 60 2.28 -7.43 -6.94
C PHE A 60 2.65 -6.43 -5.85
N ALA A 61 3.47 -6.80 -4.88
CA ALA A 61 3.91 -5.88 -3.83
C ALA A 61 4.54 -4.61 -4.45
N GLY A 62 4.08 -3.44 -4.01
CA GLY A 62 4.51 -2.14 -4.53
C GLY A 62 3.94 -1.76 -5.89
N LYS A 63 3.13 -2.62 -6.54
CA LYS A 63 2.56 -2.34 -7.85
C LYS A 63 1.13 -1.82 -7.72
N THR A 64 0.81 -0.82 -8.55
CA THR A 64 -0.56 -0.33 -8.70
C THR A 64 -1.50 -1.47 -9.14
N ARG A 65 -2.68 -1.55 -8.54
CA ARG A 65 -3.68 -2.57 -8.86
C ARG A 65 -4.23 -2.39 -10.28
N THR A 66 -4.57 -3.51 -10.91
CA THR A 66 -5.11 -3.56 -12.28
C THR A 66 -6.62 -3.87 -12.32
N VAL A 67 -7.26 -3.96 -11.16
CA VAL A 67 -8.69 -4.27 -11.02
C VAL A 67 -9.37 -3.28 -10.07
N ASN A 68 -10.67 -3.03 -10.30
CA ASN A 68 -11.48 -2.21 -9.40
C ASN A 68 -11.78 -2.97 -8.10
N ILE A 69 -11.86 -2.24 -6.99
CA ILE A 69 -12.13 -2.78 -5.64
C ILE A 69 -13.14 -1.91 -4.91
N SER A 70 -13.78 -2.51 -3.90
CA SER A 70 -14.74 -1.85 -3.02
C SER A 70 -14.67 -2.45 -1.62
N ASN A 71 -15.00 -1.66 -0.62
CA ASN A 71 -15.23 -2.12 0.74
C ASN A 71 -16.65 -1.73 1.17
N GLY A 72 -17.50 -2.73 1.47
CA GLY A 72 -18.94 -2.52 1.62
C GLY A 72 -19.53 -1.85 0.39
N ASN A 73 -20.18 -0.70 0.60
CA ASN A 73 -20.80 0.10 -0.47
C ASN A 73 -19.85 1.16 -1.07
N PHE A 74 -18.63 1.31 -0.55
CA PHE A 74 -17.67 2.28 -1.03
C PHE A 74 -16.83 1.71 -2.16
N ARG A 75 -16.80 2.39 -3.32
CA ARG A 75 -15.94 2.05 -4.45
C ARG A 75 -14.73 2.97 -4.44
N PHE A 76 -13.53 2.39 -4.38
CA PHE A 76 -12.28 3.13 -4.49
C PHE A 76 -12.08 3.67 -5.91
N ALA A 77 -11.07 4.51 -6.13
CA ALA A 77 -10.79 5.13 -7.42
C ALA A 77 -10.78 4.09 -8.56
N PRO A 78 -11.54 4.29 -9.65
CA PRO A 78 -11.49 3.38 -10.79
C PRO A 78 -10.08 3.28 -11.36
N VAL A 79 -9.62 2.08 -11.75
CA VAL A 79 -8.26 1.85 -12.29
C VAL A 79 -7.93 2.80 -13.44
N MET A 80 -8.92 3.10 -14.29
CA MET A 80 -8.75 4.02 -15.42
C MET A 80 -8.33 5.44 -15.03
N TYR A 81 -8.56 5.86 -13.78
CA TYR A 81 -8.21 7.17 -13.27
C TYR A 81 -7.12 7.10 -12.18
N LEU A 82 -6.71 5.91 -11.77
CA LEU A 82 -5.86 5.72 -10.59
C LEU A 82 -4.50 6.40 -10.73
N GLU A 83 -3.87 6.30 -11.91
CA GLU A 83 -2.60 7.00 -12.18
C GLU A 83 -2.74 8.52 -12.06
N VAL A 84 -3.82 9.08 -12.63
CA VAL A 84 -4.10 10.53 -12.55
C VAL A 84 -4.36 10.95 -11.11
N SER A 85 -5.10 10.15 -10.34
CA SER A 85 -5.35 10.40 -8.91
C SER A 85 -4.06 10.40 -8.10
N LEU A 86 -3.15 9.45 -8.34
CA LEU A 86 -1.87 9.38 -7.63
C LEU A 86 -0.98 10.58 -7.96
N ASN A 87 -0.89 10.97 -9.24
CA ASN A 87 -0.16 12.17 -9.64
C ASN A 87 -0.72 13.45 -8.99
N HIS A 88 -2.05 13.53 -8.85
CA HIS A 88 -2.67 14.65 -8.12
C HIS A 88 -2.29 14.62 -6.63
N ILE A 89 -2.39 13.46 -5.98
CA ILE A 89 -2.07 13.29 -4.56
C ILE A 89 -0.62 13.67 -4.27
N ASP A 90 0.32 13.29 -5.13
CA ASP A 90 1.74 13.65 -4.99
C ASP A 90 1.94 15.17 -4.95
N SER A 91 1.14 15.92 -5.69
CA SER A 91 1.17 17.39 -5.72
C SER A 91 0.42 18.09 -4.58
N MET A 92 -0.34 17.35 -3.75
CA MET A 92 -1.11 17.95 -2.65
C MET A 92 -0.18 18.52 -1.57
N PRO A 93 -0.52 19.69 -0.98
CA PRO A 93 0.24 20.27 0.12
C PRO A 93 0.14 19.39 1.38
N GLN A 94 1.10 19.55 2.29
CA GLN A 94 1.23 18.74 3.51
C GLN A 94 1.96 19.49 4.63
N SER A 95 1.80 20.81 4.68
CA SER A 95 2.49 21.71 5.62
C SER A 95 1.71 21.92 6.92
N ALA A 96 0.40 21.70 6.90
CA ALA A 96 -0.48 21.76 8.05
C ALA A 96 -1.20 20.43 8.29
N ILE A 97 -1.71 20.21 9.51
CA ILE A 97 -2.38 18.95 9.88
C ILE A 97 -3.63 18.71 9.02
N GLU A 98 -4.37 19.77 8.70
CA GLU A 98 -5.55 19.70 7.84
C GLU A 98 -5.19 19.21 6.43
N GLU A 99 -4.07 19.67 5.90
CA GLU A 99 -3.57 19.28 4.57
C GLU A 99 -3.09 17.82 4.57
N ILE A 100 -2.35 17.41 5.61
CA ILE A 100 -1.88 16.03 5.78
C ILE A 100 -3.08 15.07 5.88
N VAL A 101 -4.10 15.43 6.66
CA VAL A 101 -5.33 14.62 6.78
C VAL A 101 -6.07 14.55 5.45
N ALA A 102 -6.22 15.67 4.73
CA ALA A 102 -6.84 15.66 3.40
C ALA A 102 -6.06 14.76 2.42
N LYS A 103 -4.74 14.87 2.39
CA LYS A 103 -3.87 14.04 1.54
C LYS A 103 -3.95 12.55 1.90
N TYR A 104 -4.01 12.22 3.19
CA TYR A 104 -4.25 10.85 3.65
C TYR A 104 -5.61 10.30 3.20
N VAL A 105 -6.67 11.10 3.32
CA VAL A 105 -8.02 10.72 2.87
C VAL A 105 -8.03 10.44 1.36
N GLU A 106 -7.44 11.32 0.55
CA GLU A 106 -7.35 11.12 -0.90
C GLU A 106 -6.55 9.86 -1.26
N MET A 107 -5.42 9.61 -0.59
CA MET A 107 -4.67 8.36 -0.79
C MET A 107 -5.47 7.12 -0.41
N ASN A 108 -6.24 7.16 0.68
CA ASN A 108 -7.11 6.07 1.08
C ASN A 108 -8.26 5.84 0.07
N ILE A 109 -8.80 6.90 -0.54
CA ILE A 109 -9.80 6.81 -1.62
C ILE A 109 -9.18 6.22 -2.90
N ALA A 110 -7.94 6.60 -3.24
CA ALA A 110 -7.21 6.04 -4.37
C ALA A 110 -6.98 4.53 -4.19
N HIS A 111 -6.58 4.12 -2.98
CA HIS A 111 -6.38 2.74 -2.56
C HIS A 111 -5.57 1.95 -3.61
N PRO A 112 -4.29 2.32 -3.82
CA PRO A 112 -3.58 1.96 -5.04
C PRO A 112 -3.17 0.49 -5.14
N PHE A 113 -3.16 -0.24 -4.03
CA PHE A 113 -2.75 -1.64 -4.01
C PHE A 113 -3.96 -2.57 -3.98
N ARG A 114 -3.73 -3.85 -4.31
CA ARG A 114 -4.79 -4.86 -4.39
C ARG A 114 -5.25 -5.31 -3.00
N GLU A 115 -4.35 -5.30 -2.04
CA GLU A 115 -4.53 -5.64 -0.63
C GLU A 115 -3.55 -4.80 0.20
#